data_AF-A0A496RXS3-F1
#
_entry.id   AF-A0A496RXS3-F1
#
_cell.length_a   1.000
_cell.length_b   1.000
_cell.length_c   1.000
_cell.angle_alpha   90.00
_cell.angle_beta   90.00
_cell.angle_gamma   90.00
#
_symmetry.space_group_name_H-M   'P 1'
#
loop_
_entity.id
_entity.type
_entity.pdbx_description
1 polymer ?
#
loop_
_entity_poly.entity_id
_entity_poly.type
_entity_poly.pdbx_seq_one_letter_code
_entity_poly.pdbx_strand_id
1 'polypeptide(L)'
;MDMNAKSKIGFHAASGGNKNGLGEWERRLNEAGIPFHIKSSDEYGILWEALAFGDQYGVENNLVFRIVLEKPYDVPDYYINPRDAADEYWQHIIGIDRFPPEFDKERVWLDVLNEPRAQIVFDSPNWNDMHPVAWLGAFSIRIGEIALRDGWKVCLPSFNGGEPNENDYEHPEWLDFLRMCGEYPERIALSVHEYAWSLWQDDPNPENWYPHLWGRLENFIAACDMNGVSRDFTIFVTEFGWGHDGHTIPPVSQGMEFLRWYDEWAAKWPQVRGAALWSLQSGWSDVSNAVQPYIAPLTEYQLANEFDMGEQPAQTYLGTLPGVEPDPPYPPIDPPVEPPLPADNMMTNWSFEDGWDDVPAGVGNLINQQPRDFNLYWHPIGEELWAVNQKTGEFPVCATIPECLHKLNGQLPPNEQVGGADALILDGTAV
;
A
#
# COMPACT_ATOMS: atom_id res chain seq x y z
N MET A 1 3.48 -35.21 -3.03
CA MET A 1 4.17 -34.02 -3.55
C MET A 1 5.24 -33.69 -2.55
N ASP A 2 6.45 -33.34 -2.99
CA ASP A 2 7.47 -32.87 -2.06
C ASP A 2 6.91 -31.65 -1.32
N MET A 3 6.87 -31.74 0.01
CA MET A 3 6.35 -30.67 0.87
C MET A 3 7.40 -29.58 1.14
N ASN A 4 8.47 -29.56 0.33
CA ASN A 4 9.63 -28.74 0.55
C ASN A 4 9.63 -27.57 -0.45
N ALA A 5 9.76 -26.34 0.06
CA ALA A 5 10.04 -25.15 -0.71
C ALA A 5 11.55 -24.93 -0.84
N LYS A 6 11.96 -24.25 -1.91
CA LYS A 6 13.27 -23.62 -2.03
C LYS A 6 13.20 -22.19 -1.48
N SER A 7 14.38 -21.60 -1.23
CA SER A 7 14.49 -20.21 -0.84
C SER A 7 13.76 -19.30 -1.83
N LYS A 8 13.06 -18.30 -1.29
CA LYS A 8 12.31 -17.31 -2.08
C LYS A 8 13.07 -15.99 -2.21
N ILE A 9 14.22 -15.89 -1.55
CA ILE A 9 15.01 -14.67 -1.52
C ILE A 9 15.77 -14.51 -2.84
N GLY A 10 15.72 -13.29 -3.36
CA GLY A 10 16.35 -12.85 -4.58
C GLY A 10 17.03 -11.52 -4.38
N PHE A 11 17.34 -10.84 -5.48
CA PHE A 11 17.97 -9.53 -5.44
C PHE A 11 17.14 -8.48 -6.14
N HIS A 12 17.12 -7.28 -5.56
CA HIS A 12 16.74 -6.08 -6.28
C HIS A 12 17.94 -5.55 -7.05
N ALA A 13 17.75 -5.24 -8.33
CA ALA A 13 18.76 -4.63 -9.18
C ALA A 13 18.19 -3.45 -9.97
N ALA A 14 19.08 -2.64 -10.53
CA ALA A 14 18.76 -1.59 -11.48
C ALA A 14 20.06 -1.07 -12.09
N SER A 15 19.93 -0.09 -12.99
CA SER A 15 21.05 0.59 -13.63
C SER A 15 22.15 1.02 -12.64
N GLY A 16 23.40 0.73 -13.00
CA GLY A 16 24.59 1.00 -12.18
C GLY A 16 24.74 0.06 -10.97
N GLY A 17 25.45 0.53 -9.94
CA GLY A 17 25.62 -0.19 -8.66
C GLY A 17 26.68 -1.29 -8.74
N ASN A 18 26.64 -2.22 -7.80
CA ASN A 18 27.58 -3.33 -7.71
C ASN A 18 26.83 -4.67 -7.79
N LYS A 19 26.83 -5.26 -8.99
CA LYS A 19 26.15 -6.53 -9.30
C LYS A 19 27.14 -7.70 -9.47
N ASN A 20 28.37 -7.54 -9.02
CA ASN A 20 29.41 -8.54 -9.23
C ASN A 20 29.01 -9.88 -8.61
N GLY A 21 29.00 -10.93 -9.43
CA GLY A 21 28.60 -12.28 -9.03
C GLY A 21 27.12 -12.61 -9.26
N LEU A 22 26.28 -11.66 -9.64
CA LEU A 22 24.85 -11.90 -9.86
C LEU A 22 24.60 -12.95 -10.95
N GLY A 23 25.18 -12.81 -12.15
CA GLY A 23 25.01 -13.80 -13.23
C GLY A 23 25.54 -15.20 -12.88
N GLU A 24 26.58 -15.30 -12.05
CA GLU A 24 27.06 -16.61 -11.57
C GLU A 24 26.09 -17.23 -10.54
N TRP A 25 25.47 -16.40 -9.69
CA TRP A 25 24.38 -16.83 -8.81
C TRP A 25 23.18 -17.34 -9.63
N GLU A 26 22.73 -16.59 -10.65
CA GLU A 26 21.64 -16.99 -11.54
C GLU A 26 21.92 -18.33 -12.23
N ARG A 27 23.10 -18.45 -12.83
CA ARG A 27 23.52 -19.65 -13.55
C ARG A 27 23.55 -20.87 -12.64
N ARG A 28 24.14 -20.76 -11.43
CA ARG A 28 24.30 -21.88 -10.50
C ARG A 28 22.97 -22.38 -9.96
N LEU A 29 22.03 -21.48 -9.65
CA LEU A 29 20.71 -21.89 -9.17
C LEU A 29 19.91 -22.58 -10.28
N ASN A 30 19.86 -22.02 -11.50
CA ASN A 30 19.20 -22.68 -12.63
C ASN A 30 19.85 -24.03 -12.97
N GLU A 31 21.18 -24.15 -12.95
CA GLU A 31 21.89 -25.42 -13.17
C GLU A 31 21.51 -26.48 -12.13
N ALA A 32 21.18 -26.06 -10.91
CA ALA A 32 20.67 -26.93 -9.84
C ALA A 32 19.14 -27.17 -9.91
N GLY A 33 18.43 -26.60 -10.89
CA GLY A 33 16.98 -26.71 -11.01
C GLY A 33 16.20 -25.84 -10.00
N ILE A 34 16.84 -24.84 -9.41
CA ILE A 34 16.26 -23.98 -8.36
C ILE A 34 15.83 -22.66 -9.01
N PRO A 35 14.52 -22.33 -9.01
CA PRO A 35 14.06 -21.03 -9.45
C PRO A 35 14.47 -19.96 -8.44
N PHE A 36 14.68 -18.73 -8.92
CA PHE A 36 14.99 -17.59 -8.07
C PHE A 36 14.11 -16.39 -8.38
N HIS A 37 14.27 -15.32 -7.60
CA HIS A 37 13.58 -14.06 -7.80
C HIS A 37 14.56 -12.92 -8.15
N ILE A 38 14.19 -12.09 -9.12
CA ILE A 38 14.86 -10.80 -9.37
C ILE A 38 13.78 -9.76 -9.65
N LYS A 39 13.90 -8.60 -8.99
CA LYS A 39 13.21 -7.38 -9.41
C LYS A 39 14.23 -6.41 -9.97
N SER A 40 14.04 -5.94 -11.20
CA SER A 40 14.93 -4.99 -11.86
C SER A 40 14.20 -3.71 -12.24
N SER A 41 14.77 -2.56 -11.89
CA SER A 41 14.24 -1.24 -12.28
C SER A 41 15.07 -0.64 -13.42
N ASP A 42 14.43 -0.29 -14.54
CA ASP A 42 15.01 0.32 -15.75
C ASP A 42 16.17 -0.46 -16.43
N GLU A 43 16.56 -1.64 -15.94
CA GLU A 43 17.63 -2.45 -16.52
C GLU A 43 17.14 -3.86 -16.86
N TYR A 44 16.51 -4.00 -18.03
CA TYR A 44 15.94 -5.29 -18.47
C TYR A 44 17.01 -6.34 -18.77
N GLY A 45 18.25 -5.95 -19.09
CA GLY A 45 19.33 -6.87 -19.46
C GLY A 45 19.61 -7.96 -18.43
N ILE A 46 19.42 -7.67 -17.13
CA ILE A 46 19.57 -8.64 -16.05
C ILE A 46 18.47 -9.71 -16.12
N LEU A 47 17.23 -9.29 -16.35
CA LEU A 47 16.10 -10.21 -16.49
C LEU A 47 16.22 -11.03 -17.77
N TRP A 48 16.76 -10.44 -18.84
CA TRP A 48 17.05 -11.16 -20.07
C TRP A 48 18.09 -12.28 -19.87
N GLU A 49 19.15 -12.03 -19.10
CA GLU A 49 20.12 -13.06 -18.73
C GLU A 49 19.46 -14.18 -17.89
N ALA A 50 18.64 -13.81 -16.91
CA ALA A 50 17.89 -14.77 -16.10
C ALA A 50 16.91 -15.62 -16.92
N LEU A 51 16.25 -15.04 -17.94
CA LEU A 51 15.41 -15.78 -18.89
C LEU A 51 16.25 -16.76 -19.72
N ALA A 52 17.42 -16.34 -20.20
CA ALA A 52 18.31 -17.19 -20.98
C ALA A 52 18.82 -18.39 -20.17
N PHE A 53 19.17 -18.21 -18.90
CA PHE A 53 19.51 -19.32 -18.01
C PHE A 53 18.30 -20.22 -17.71
N GLY A 54 17.13 -19.63 -17.47
CA GLY A 54 15.89 -20.39 -17.31
C GLY A 54 15.60 -21.30 -18.50
N ASP A 55 15.72 -20.78 -19.72
CA ASP A 55 15.54 -21.53 -20.97
C ASP A 55 16.61 -22.62 -21.14
N GLN A 56 17.86 -22.33 -20.79
CA GLN A 56 18.97 -23.28 -20.90
C GLN A 56 18.78 -24.49 -19.99
N TYR A 57 18.29 -24.30 -18.77
CA TYR A 57 18.18 -25.36 -17.75
C TYR A 57 16.75 -25.85 -17.51
N GLY A 58 15.75 -25.27 -18.17
CA GLY A 58 14.34 -25.64 -18.04
C GLY A 58 13.72 -25.22 -16.71
N VAL A 59 14.10 -24.05 -16.20
CA VAL A 59 13.66 -23.50 -14.90
C VAL A 59 12.90 -22.20 -15.13
N GLU A 60 11.70 -22.09 -14.55
CA GLU A 60 10.89 -20.88 -14.58
C GLU A 60 11.25 -19.97 -13.40
N ASN A 61 11.90 -18.84 -13.68
CA ASN A 61 12.30 -17.86 -12.67
C ASN A 61 11.20 -16.83 -12.40
N ASN A 62 11.19 -16.27 -11.19
CA ASN A 62 10.25 -15.25 -10.75
C ASN A 62 10.81 -13.85 -11.06
N LEU A 63 10.51 -13.31 -12.23
CA LEU A 63 11.13 -12.07 -12.72
C LEU A 63 10.14 -10.90 -12.71
N VAL A 64 10.55 -9.80 -12.11
CA VAL A 64 9.77 -8.56 -12.03
C VAL A 64 10.56 -7.41 -12.64
N PHE A 65 9.93 -6.66 -13.55
CA PHE A 65 10.50 -5.47 -14.16
C PHE A 65 9.71 -4.24 -13.76
N ARG A 66 10.40 -3.15 -13.46
CA ARG A 66 9.80 -1.84 -13.25
C ARG A 66 10.40 -0.81 -14.21
N ILE A 67 9.56 0.05 -14.75
CA ILE A 67 10.00 1.30 -15.38
C ILE A 67 9.90 2.42 -14.34
N VAL A 68 10.98 3.17 -14.13
CA VAL A 68 10.96 4.34 -13.25
C VAL A 68 10.56 5.57 -14.07
N LEU A 69 9.41 6.15 -13.75
CA LEU A 69 8.94 7.35 -14.45
C LEU A 69 9.62 8.59 -13.87
N GLU A 70 9.82 9.61 -14.71
CA GLU A 70 10.29 10.90 -14.21
C GLU A 70 9.14 11.60 -13.49
N LYS A 71 9.45 12.29 -12.38
CA LYS A 71 8.45 13.13 -11.70
C LYS A 71 7.93 14.21 -12.66
N PRO A 72 6.62 14.52 -12.64
CA PRO A 72 5.63 14.11 -11.65
C PRO A 72 4.96 12.75 -11.90
N TYR A 73 5.28 12.04 -12.99
CA TYR A 73 4.54 10.87 -13.44
C TYR A 73 4.76 9.59 -12.62
N ASP A 74 5.75 9.55 -11.73
CA ASP A 74 6.03 8.37 -10.88
C ASP A 74 5.02 8.19 -9.73
N VAL A 75 4.02 9.08 -9.64
CA VAL A 75 2.88 9.01 -8.73
C VAL A 75 1.60 9.26 -9.54
N PRO A 76 0.58 8.39 -9.48
CA PRO A 76 -0.70 8.63 -10.14
C PRO A 76 -1.38 9.91 -9.65
N ASP A 77 -2.23 10.51 -10.48
CA ASP A 77 -2.98 11.70 -10.11
C ASP A 77 -4.22 11.34 -9.26
N TYR A 78 -4.11 11.51 -7.93
CA TYR A 78 -5.19 11.24 -6.98
C TYR A 78 -6.37 12.24 -7.06
N TYR A 79 -6.22 13.36 -7.79
CA TYR A 79 -7.28 14.37 -7.92
C TYR A 79 -8.38 13.96 -8.90
N ILE A 80 -8.10 12.98 -9.76
CA ILE A 80 -9.05 12.51 -10.79
C ILE A 80 -9.57 11.11 -10.48
N ASN A 81 -10.59 10.71 -11.24
CA ASN A 81 -11.17 9.39 -11.08
C ASN A 81 -10.09 8.30 -11.19
N PRO A 82 -10.05 7.30 -10.28
CA PRO A 82 -8.99 6.30 -10.26
C PRO A 82 -8.87 5.50 -11.57
N ARG A 83 -9.96 5.34 -12.31
CA ARG A 83 -9.94 4.64 -13.61
C ARG A 83 -9.32 5.51 -14.70
N ASP A 84 -9.62 6.81 -14.71
CA ASP A 84 -9.01 7.77 -15.64
C ASP A 84 -7.51 7.91 -15.35
N ALA A 85 -7.14 8.02 -14.06
CA ALA A 85 -5.73 8.04 -13.65
C ALA A 85 -4.99 6.75 -14.05
N ALA A 86 -5.62 5.58 -13.92
CA ALA A 86 -5.04 4.32 -14.37
C ALA A 86 -4.83 4.28 -15.89
N ASP A 87 -5.79 4.79 -16.67
CA ASP A 87 -5.65 4.89 -18.12
C ASP A 87 -4.49 5.82 -18.51
N GLU A 88 -4.40 7.00 -17.91
CA GLU A 88 -3.31 7.97 -18.13
C GLU A 88 -1.94 7.40 -17.72
N TYR A 89 -1.84 6.86 -16.51
CA TYR A 89 -0.62 6.30 -15.96
C TYR A 89 -0.13 5.10 -16.78
N TRP A 90 -1.04 4.22 -17.21
CA TRP A 90 -0.70 3.11 -18.10
C TRP A 90 -0.12 3.61 -19.42
N GLN A 91 -0.74 4.60 -20.07
CA GLN A 91 -0.20 5.18 -21.32
C GLN A 91 1.20 5.75 -21.13
N HIS A 92 1.51 6.33 -19.96
CA HIS A 92 2.86 6.77 -19.65
C HIS A 92 3.83 5.60 -19.59
N ILE A 93 3.49 4.49 -18.92
CA ILE A 93 4.37 3.32 -18.86
C ILE A 93 4.60 2.72 -20.24
N ILE A 94 3.52 2.36 -20.95
CA ILE A 94 3.63 1.62 -22.22
C ILE A 94 4.07 2.50 -23.39
N GLY A 95 3.91 3.82 -23.29
CA GLY A 95 4.33 4.78 -24.31
C GLY A 95 5.83 5.11 -24.28
N ILE A 96 6.57 4.64 -23.27
CA ILE A 96 8.00 4.87 -23.15
C ILE A 96 8.79 3.85 -23.97
N ASP A 97 9.76 4.34 -24.75
CA ASP A 97 10.73 3.55 -25.52
C ASP A 97 11.82 2.91 -24.63
N ARG A 98 11.42 2.35 -23.48
CA ARG A 98 12.28 1.63 -22.52
C ARG A 98 11.97 0.15 -22.47
N PHE A 99 10.82 -0.29 -22.97
CA PHE A 99 10.59 -1.70 -23.20
C PHE A 99 11.42 -2.15 -24.40
N PRO A 100 12.39 -3.05 -24.21
CA PRO A 100 13.13 -3.57 -25.34
C PRO A 100 12.22 -4.47 -26.19
N PRO A 101 12.49 -4.63 -27.50
CA PRO A 101 11.70 -5.51 -28.37
C PRO A 101 11.59 -6.95 -27.87
N GLU A 102 12.59 -7.40 -27.11
CA GLU A 102 12.66 -8.72 -26.47
C GLU A 102 11.95 -8.82 -25.11
N PHE A 103 11.19 -7.79 -24.68
CA PHE A 103 10.42 -7.86 -23.44
C PHE A 103 9.39 -9.00 -23.49
N ASP A 104 9.45 -9.91 -22.52
CA ASP A 104 8.61 -11.10 -22.47
C ASP A 104 7.45 -10.94 -21.49
N LYS A 105 6.29 -10.52 -22.00
CA LYS A 105 5.08 -10.28 -21.21
C LYS A 105 4.49 -11.54 -20.57
N GLU A 106 4.84 -12.72 -21.06
CA GLU A 106 4.34 -14.00 -20.55
C GLU A 106 5.19 -14.54 -19.40
N ARG A 107 6.45 -14.12 -19.29
CA ARG A 107 7.37 -14.61 -18.25
C ARG A 107 7.83 -13.54 -17.26
N VAL A 108 7.73 -12.26 -17.61
CA VAL A 108 8.16 -11.14 -16.75
C VAL A 108 6.94 -10.36 -16.28
N TRP A 109 6.84 -10.18 -14.97
CA TRP A 109 5.82 -9.36 -14.34
C TRP A 109 6.22 -7.88 -14.41
N LEU A 110 5.28 -7.01 -14.76
CA LEU A 110 5.48 -5.57 -14.71
C LEU A 110 5.01 -5.02 -13.35
N ASP A 111 5.94 -4.50 -12.56
CA ASP A 111 5.65 -3.74 -11.34
C ASP A 111 5.26 -2.31 -11.73
N VAL A 112 3.96 -2.02 -11.58
CA VAL A 112 3.34 -0.82 -12.19
C VAL A 112 3.59 0.43 -11.37
N LEU A 113 3.51 0.31 -10.04
CA LEU A 113 3.50 1.44 -9.13
C LEU A 113 4.46 1.17 -7.98
N ASN A 114 5.14 2.20 -7.48
CA ASN A 114 6.18 2.05 -6.46
C ASN A 114 5.94 3.00 -5.30
N GLU A 115 5.89 2.44 -4.10
CA GLU A 115 5.78 3.13 -2.83
C GLU A 115 4.65 4.18 -2.73
N PRO A 116 3.42 3.90 -3.22
CA PRO A 116 2.29 4.72 -2.83
C PRO A 116 2.12 4.61 -1.31
N ARG A 117 1.55 5.67 -0.72
CA ARG A 117 1.30 5.77 0.72
C ARG A 117 -0.19 5.71 0.97
N ALA A 118 -0.61 5.09 2.07
CA ALA A 118 -2.02 5.08 2.49
C ALA A 118 -2.50 6.45 2.95
N GLN A 119 -1.57 7.29 3.43
CA GLN A 119 -1.84 8.67 3.83
C GLN A 119 -1.19 9.63 2.83
N ILE A 120 -2.02 10.43 2.16
CA ILE A 120 -1.57 11.72 1.64
C ILE A 120 -1.68 12.68 2.84
N VAL A 121 -0.65 13.47 3.17
CA VAL A 121 -0.67 14.35 4.37
C VAL A 121 -0.78 15.83 4.00
N PHE A 122 -1.72 16.49 4.69
CA PHE A 122 -2.12 17.92 4.76
C PHE A 122 -2.33 18.64 3.42
N ASP A 123 -3.61 18.97 3.16
CA ASP A 123 -4.29 19.33 1.88
C ASP A 123 -4.76 18.14 1.01
N SER A 124 -4.66 16.91 1.53
CA SER A 124 -4.97 15.59 0.95
C SER A 124 -6.26 15.48 0.12
N PRO A 125 -6.21 15.81 -1.17
CA PRO A 125 -7.34 15.72 -2.06
C PRO A 125 -7.31 14.33 -2.69
N ASN A 126 -8.32 13.53 -2.40
CA ASN A 126 -8.63 12.39 -3.23
C ASN A 126 -9.90 12.74 -4.00
N TRP A 127 -9.98 12.23 -5.22
CA TRP A 127 -11.17 12.38 -6.04
C TRP A 127 -12.43 12.07 -5.23
N ASN A 128 -13.26 13.09 -5.04
CA ASN A 128 -14.53 12.99 -4.31
C ASN A 128 -14.40 12.46 -2.87
N ASP A 129 -13.40 12.93 -2.12
CA ASP A 129 -13.13 12.57 -0.71
C ASP A 129 -12.91 11.07 -0.46
N MET A 130 -12.57 10.30 -1.51
CA MET A 130 -12.31 8.87 -1.43
C MET A 130 -11.10 8.56 -0.54
N HIS A 131 -11.10 7.47 0.23
CA HIS A 131 -9.90 7.08 0.99
C HIS A 131 -8.75 6.70 0.02
N PRO A 132 -7.48 7.07 0.25
CA PRO A 132 -6.39 6.79 -0.70
C PRO A 132 -6.23 5.29 -1.02
N VAL A 133 -6.44 4.41 -0.04
CA VAL A 133 -6.32 2.96 -0.27
C VAL A 133 -7.50 2.43 -1.08
N ALA A 134 -8.71 2.97 -0.86
CA ALA A 134 -9.87 2.67 -1.69
C ALA A 134 -9.64 3.15 -3.14
N TRP A 135 -9.10 4.37 -3.31
CA TRP A 135 -8.72 4.92 -4.61
C TRP A 135 -7.70 4.03 -5.32
N LEU A 136 -6.67 3.59 -4.59
CA LEU A 136 -5.65 2.67 -5.10
C LEU A 136 -6.25 1.31 -5.47
N GLY A 137 -7.21 0.79 -4.70
CA GLY A 137 -7.93 -0.44 -5.07
C GLY A 137 -8.65 -0.29 -6.42
N ALA A 138 -9.39 0.80 -6.62
CA ALA A 138 -10.08 1.07 -7.88
C ALA A 138 -9.12 1.32 -9.06
N PHE A 139 -8.01 2.02 -8.83
CA PHE A 139 -6.92 2.20 -9.79
C PHE A 139 -6.32 0.84 -10.18
N SER A 140 -6.06 0.00 -9.19
CA SER A 140 -5.45 -1.32 -9.33
C SER A 140 -6.32 -2.27 -10.17
N ILE A 141 -7.64 -2.27 -9.93
CA ILE A 141 -8.62 -2.99 -10.76
C ILE A 141 -8.52 -2.53 -12.22
N ARG A 142 -8.47 -1.22 -12.46
CA ARG A 142 -8.43 -0.71 -13.84
C ARG A 142 -7.12 -1.08 -14.55
N ILE A 143 -5.98 -0.97 -13.88
CA ILE A 143 -4.70 -1.47 -14.41
C ILE A 143 -4.80 -2.97 -14.73
N GLY A 144 -5.38 -3.77 -13.84
CA GLY A 144 -5.57 -5.21 -14.06
C GLY A 144 -6.45 -5.51 -15.28
N GLU A 145 -7.57 -4.82 -15.46
CA GLU A 145 -8.42 -4.94 -16.65
C GLU A 145 -7.65 -4.66 -17.95
N ILE A 146 -6.82 -3.60 -17.96
CA ILE A 146 -6.00 -3.23 -19.11
C ILE A 146 -4.93 -4.30 -19.37
N ALA A 147 -4.24 -4.76 -18.33
CA ALA A 147 -3.21 -5.78 -18.41
C ALA A 147 -3.78 -7.10 -18.98
N LEU A 148 -4.94 -7.55 -18.49
CA LEU A 148 -5.62 -8.74 -18.98
C LEU A 148 -6.01 -8.61 -20.46
N ARG A 149 -6.57 -7.45 -20.85
CA ARG A 149 -6.93 -7.15 -22.24
C ARG A 149 -5.71 -7.22 -23.17
N ASP A 150 -4.58 -6.69 -22.73
CA ASP A 150 -3.38 -6.49 -23.54
C ASP A 150 -2.33 -7.61 -23.38
N GLY A 151 -2.64 -8.65 -22.60
CA GLY A 151 -1.79 -9.83 -22.41
C GLY A 151 -0.54 -9.58 -21.56
N TRP A 152 -0.64 -8.74 -20.52
CA TRP A 152 0.45 -8.48 -19.59
C TRP A 152 0.27 -9.25 -18.27
N LYS A 153 1.40 -9.60 -17.67
CA LYS A 153 1.51 -9.91 -16.23
C LYS A 153 1.83 -8.62 -15.47
N VAL A 154 1.08 -8.28 -14.43
CA VAL A 154 1.32 -7.08 -13.60
C VAL A 154 1.31 -7.41 -12.12
N CYS A 155 2.15 -6.73 -11.35
CA CYS A 155 2.09 -6.68 -9.90
C CYS A 155 1.98 -5.23 -9.42
N LEU A 156 1.19 -5.01 -8.38
CA LEU A 156 0.89 -3.69 -7.85
C LEU A 156 0.32 -3.78 -6.43
N PRO A 157 0.29 -2.67 -5.66
CA PRO A 157 0.84 -1.36 -5.98
C PRO A 157 2.22 -1.09 -5.35
N SER A 158 2.86 -2.12 -4.77
CA SER A 158 4.15 -2.02 -4.10
C SER A 158 4.18 -0.92 -3.04
N PHE A 159 3.24 -0.98 -2.09
CA PHE A 159 3.13 0.01 -1.01
C PHE A 159 4.45 0.26 -0.31
N ASN A 160 4.66 1.51 0.10
CA ASN A 160 5.82 1.91 0.89
C ASN A 160 5.95 1.03 2.14
N GLY A 161 7.18 0.82 2.60
CA GLY A 161 7.43 0.11 3.85
C GLY A 161 6.63 0.72 5.01
N GLY A 162 5.95 -0.14 5.77
CA GLY A 162 5.02 0.22 6.85
C GLY A 162 3.58 0.52 6.44
N GLU A 163 3.26 0.53 5.14
CA GLU A 163 1.92 0.89 4.62
C GLU A 163 1.28 -0.27 3.83
N PRO A 164 -0.05 -0.24 3.64
CA PRO A 164 -1.03 0.54 4.39
C PRO A 164 -1.26 -0.06 5.79
N ASN A 165 -2.14 0.53 6.60
CA ASN A 165 -2.50 -0.06 7.89
C ASN A 165 -3.32 -1.33 7.72
N GLU A 166 -3.38 -2.13 8.77
CA GLU A 166 -4.01 -3.46 8.76
C GLU A 166 -5.49 -3.44 8.32
N ASN A 167 -6.26 -2.43 8.74
CA ASN A 167 -7.67 -2.29 8.39
C ASN A 167 -7.91 -1.69 6.99
N ASP A 168 -6.89 -1.07 6.39
CA ASP A 168 -7.04 -0.42 5.09
C ASP A 168 -7.29 -1.44 3.96
N TYR A 169 -6.90 -2.70 4.17
CA TYR A 169 -7.15 -3.79 3.23
C TYR A 169 -8.63 -4.22 3.16
N GLU A 170 -9.48 -3.75 4.08
CA GLU A 170 -10.92 -4.10 4.09
C GLU A 170 -11.78 -3.13 3.28
N HIS A 171 -11.20 -2.09 2.67
CA HIS A 171 -11.96 -1.22 1.78
C HIS A 171 -12.59 -2.03 0.62
N PRO A 172 -13.87 -1.79 0.25
CA PRO A 172 -14.55 -2.57 -0.78
C PRO A 172 -13.81 -2.64 -2.11
N GLU A 173 -13.25 -1.52 -2.57
CA GLU A 173 -12.48 -1.41 -3.82
C GLU A 173 -11.17 -2.19 -3.74
N TRP A 174 -10.57 -2.26 -2.55
CA TRP A 174 -9.40 -3.08 -2.33
C TRP A 174 -9.77 -4.57 -2.35
N LEU A 175 -10.81 -4.97 -1.64
CA LEU A 175 -11.31 -6.35 -1.64
C LEU A 175 -11.67 -6.83 -3.06
N ASP A 176 -12.23 -5.96 -3.90
CA ASP A 176 -12.48 -6.25 -5.31
C ASP A 176 -11.19 -6.48 -6.11
N PHE A 177 -10.13 -5.70 -5.85
CA PHE A 177 -8.81 -5.96 -6.41
C PHE A 177 -8.24 -7.31 -5.94
N LEU A 178 -8.39 -7.64 -4.65
CA LEU A 178 -7.94 -8.92 -4.11
C LEU A 178 -8.67 -10.12 -4.74
N ARG A 179 -9.97 -9.98 -5.00
CA ARG A 179 -10.75 -10.96 -5.76
C ARG A 179 -10.20 -11.14 -7.18
N MET A 180 -9.83 -10.04 -7.85
CA MET A 180 -9.20 -10.11 -9.17
C MET A 180 -7.86 -10.85 -9.14
N CYS A 181 -7.01 -10.61 -8.14
CA CYS A 181 -5.77 -11.37 -7.94
C CYS A 181 -6.05 -12.87 -7.77
N GLY A 182 -7.11 -13.23 -7.03
CA GLY A 182 -7.55 -14.61 -6.84
C GLY A 182 -8.17 -15.26 -8.09
N GLU A 183 -8.82 -14.49 -8.95
CA GLU A 183 -9.40 -14.96 -10.21
C GLU A 183 -8.33 -15.15 -11.30
N TYR A 184 -7.28 -14.32 -11.27
CA TYR A 184 -6.21 -14.29 -12.27
C TYR A 184 -4.79 -14.41 -11.65
N PRO A 185 -4.49 -15.43 -10.83
CA PRO A 185 -3.23 -15.54 -10.07
C PRO A 185 -1.95 -15.56 -10.90
N GLU A 186 -2.07 -15.95 -12.17
CA GLU A 186 -0.96 -16.06 -13.13
C GLU A 186 -0.82 -14.81 -14.02
N ARG A 187 -1.63 -13.77 -13.78
CA ARG A 187 -1.63 -12.52 -14.55
C ARG A 187 -1.62 -11.27 -13.68
N ILE A 188 -2.32 -11.30 -12.56
CA ILE A 188 -2.45 -10.18 -11.63
C ILE A 188 -1.93 -10.63 -10.26
N ALA A 189 -0.95 -9.91 -9.74
CA ALA A 189 -0.31 -10.21 -8.47
C ALA A 189 -0.30 -8.97 -7.56
N LEU A 190 -0.16 -9.23 -6.27
CA LEU A 190 0.17 -8.19 -5.31
C LEU A 190 1.66 -7.99 -5.24
N SER A 191 2.04 -6.76 -4.95
CA SER A 191 3.40 -6.42 -4.58
C SER A 191 3.45 -5.56 -3.31
N VAL A 192 4.46 -5.82 -2.47
CA VAL A 192 4.65 -5.14 -1.18
C VAL A 192 6.13 -4.88 -0.91
N HIS A 193 6.43 -3.84 -0.13
CA HIS A 193 7.79 -3.59 0.40
C HIS A 193 7.86 -3.84 1.91
N GLU A 194 8.91 -4.55 2.35
CA GLU A 194 9.12 -4.95 3.74
C GLU A 194 10.54 -4.63 4.22
N TYR A 195 10.68 -3.69 5.15
CA TYR A 195 11.99 -3.19 5.57
C TYR A 195 12.13 -3.23 7.10
N ALA A 196 13.23 -3.81 7.57
CA ALA A 196 13.67 -3.72 8.96
C ALA A 196 14.38 -2.38 9.27
N TRP A 197 14.65 -1.56 8.24
CA TRP A 197 15.34 -0.27 8.34
C TRP A 197 16.65 -0.36 9.17
N SER A 198 16.91 0.60 10.07
CA SER A 198 18.07 0.60 10.96
C SER A 198 17.82 -0.13 12.29
N LEU A 199 16.63 -0.69 12.51
CA LEU A 199 16.23 -1.23 13.82
C LEU A 199 17.06 -2.44 14.25
N TRP A 200 17.67 -3.16 13.30
CA TRP A 200 18.59 -4.25 13.61
C TRP A 200 19.81 -3.83 14.43
N GLN A 201 20.19 -2.55 14.41
CA GLN A 201 21.30 -2.01 15.18
C GLN A 201 20.96 -1.92 16.67
N ASP A 202 19.69 -1.63 16.99
CA ASP A 202 19.20 -1.49 18.36
C ASP A 202 18.64 -2.82 18.90
N ASP A 203 17.98 -3.60 18.04
CA ASP A 203 17.42 -4.90 18.35
C ASP A 203 17.76 -5.90 17.23
N PRO A 204 18.79 -6.74 17.39
CA PRO A 204 19.23 -7.65 16.34
C PRO A 204 18.33 -8.89 16.18
N ASN A 205 17.29 -9.07 17.02
CA ASN A 205 16.42 -10.24 16.95
C ASN A 205 15.28 -10.03 15.93
N PRO A 206 15.26 -10.76 14.79
CA PRO A 206 14.22 -10.56 13.78
C PRO A 206 12.80 -10.88 14.24
N GLU A 207 12.64 -11.74 15.26
CA GLU A 207 11.32 -12.04 15.83
C GLU A 207 10.63 -10.79 16.37
N ASN A 208 11.38 -9.82 16.89
CA ASN A 208 10.84 -8.59 17.47
C ASN A 208 10.36 -7.59 16.39
N TRP A 209 10.73 -7.83 15.13
CA TRP A 209 10.36 -7.00 13.99
C TRP A 209 9.06 -7.48 13.33
N TYR A 210 8.72 -8.75 13.53
CA TYR A 210 7.53 -9.39 13.01
C TYR A 210 6.31 -9.10 13.89
N PRO A 211 5.09 -8.90 13.33
CA PRO A 211 4.76 -8.88 11.90
C PRO A 211 4.82 -7.49 11.26
N HIS A 212 5.31 -6.47 11.99
CA HIS A 212 5.11 -5.07 11.60
C HIS A 212 6.13 -4.53 10.60
N LEU A 213 7.37 -5.04 10.59
CA LEU A 213 8.41 -4.62 9.65
C LEU A 213 8.52 -5.57 8.45
N TRP A 214 8.38 -6.86 8.73
CA TRP A 214 8.27 -7.95 7.78
C TRP A 214 7.14 -8.88 8.20
N GLY A 215 6.49 -9.53 7.24
CA GLY A 215 5.28 -10.32 7.46
C GLY A 215 3.96 -9.54 7.36
N ARG A 216 4.00 -8.26 6.94
CA ARG A 216 2.79 -7.43 6.81
C ARG A 216 1.83 -7.96 5.76
N LEU A 217 2.33 -8.75 4.79
CA LEU A 217 1.49 -9.40 3.79
C LEU A 217 0.41 -10.31 4.41
N GLU A 218 0.60 -10.75 5.66
CA GLU A 218 -0.39 -11.55 6.38
C GLU A 218 -1.67 -10.76 6.69
N ASN A 219 -1.59 -9.43 6.84
CA ASN A 219 -2.78 -8.59 7.00
C ASN A 219 -3.66 -8.61 5.74
N PHE A 220 -3.04 -8.67 4.58
CA PHE A 220 -3.77 -8.84 3.33
C PHE A 220 -4.43 -10.22 3.25
N ILE A 221 -3.72 -11.29 3.62
CA ILE A 221 -4.28 -12.65 3.65
C ILE A 221 -5.43 -12.73 4.65
N ALA A 222 -5.31 -12.08 5.81
CA ALA A 222 -6.37 -11.98 6.80
C ALA A 222 -7.60 -11.26 6.24
N ALA A 223 -7.42 -10.13 5.54
CA ALA A 223 -8.52 -9.42 4.88
C ALA A 223 -9.24 -10.33 3.86
N CYS A 224 -8.50 -11.15 3.11
CA CYS A 224 -9.08 -12.16 2.24
C CYS A 224 -9.91 -13.20 3.01
N ASP A 225 -9.35 -13.78 4.06
CA ASP A 225 -10.00 -14.82 4.86
C ASP A 225 -11.30 -14.32 5.51
N MET A 226 -11.29 -13.11 6.07
CA MET A 226 -12.45 -12.50 6.71
C MET A 226 -13.57 -12.16 5.73
N ASN A 227 -13.22 -11.94 4.45
CA ASN A 227 -14.17 -11.55 3.42
C ASN A 227 -14.46 -12.66 2.40
N GLY A 228 -14.02 -13.89 2.67
CA GLY A 228 -14.27 -15.05 1.81
C GLY A 228 -13.62 -14.96 0.43
N VAL A 229 -12.51 -14.22 0.30
CA VAL A 229 -11.70 -14.15 -0.93
C VAL A 229 -10.74 -15.33 -0.94
N SER A 230 -10.62 -16.02 -2.08
CA SER A 230 -9.70 -17.17 -2.20
C SER A 230 -8.25 -16.75 -1.94
N ARG A 231 -7.46 -17.65 -1.35
CA ARG A 231 -6.01 -17.52 -1.20
C ARG A 231 -5.21 -17.89 -2.45
N ASP A 232 -5.88 -18.19 -3.56
CA ASP A 232 -5.28 -18.54 -4.85
C ASP A 232 -4.77 -17.30 -5.57
N PHE A 233 -3.84 -16.54 -4.97
CA PHE A 233 -3.22 -15.35 -5.54
C PHE A 233 -1.70 -15.38 -5.41
N THR A 234 -1.04 -14.53 -6.20
CA THR A 234 0.42 -14.37 -6.21
C THR A 234 0.83 -13.09 -5.47
N ILE A 235 1.88 -13.17 -4.65
CA ILE A 235 2.53 -12.04 -3.97
C ILE A 235 4.01 -11.99 -4.33
N PHE A 236 4.48 -10.81 -4.69
CA PHE A 236 5.91 -10.48 -4.77
C PHE A 236 6.29 -9.49 -3.69
N VAL A 237 7.33 -9.78 -2.93
CA VAL A 237 7.96 -8.76 -2.08
C VAL A 237 9.04 -8.08 -2.91
N THR A 238 8.62 -7.08 -3.68
CA THR A 238 9.46 -6.45 -4.72
C THR A 238 10.62 -5.67 -4.14
N GLU A 239 10.56 -5.31 -2.86
CA GLU A 239 11.70 -4.80 -2.11
C GLU A 239 11.65 -5.30 -0.67
N PHE A 240 12.73 -5.88 -0.18
CA PHE A 240 12.87 -6.14 1.25
C PHE A 240 14.31 -5.98 1.73
N GLY A 241 14.49 -5.83 3.04
CA GLY A 241 15.81 -5.81 3.65
C GLY A 241 15.88 -4.85 4.83
N TRP A 242 16.86 -3.95 4.80
CA TRP A 242 17.19 -3.07 5.93
C TRP A 242 16.99 -1.60 5.57
N GLY A 243 17.95 -0.71 5.82
CA GLY A 243 17.83 0.70 5.50
C GLY A 243 18.40 1.11 4.14
N HIS A 244 18.23 2.40 3.80
CA HIS A 244 18.66 2.99 2.53
C HIS A 244 20.09 3.57 2.57
N ASP A 245 20.88 3.12 3.54
CA ASP A 245 22.28 3.52 3.72
C ASP A 245 23.15 2.27 3.92
N GLY A 246 24.33 2.20 3.30
CA GLY A 246 25.24 1.07 3.41
C GLY A 246 25.64 0.76 4.85
N HIS A 247 25.65 1.74 5.75
CA HIS A 247 25.90 1.54 7.19
C HIS A 247 24.71 0.91 7.93
N THR A 248 23.51 0.96 7.33
CA THR A 248 22.30 0.30 7.83
C THR A 248 22.09 -1.08 7.22
N ILE A 249 23.06 -1.62 6.48
CA ILE A 249 23.06 -3.02 6.07
C ILE A 249 23.93 -3.79 7.07
N PRO A 250 23.43 -4.87 7.70
CA PRO A 250 24.21 -5.64 8.66
C PRO A 250 25.41 -6.32 7.99
N PRO A 251 26.43 -6.70 8.77
CA PRO A 251 27.45 -7.62 8.30
C PRO A 251 26.83 -8.93 7.82
N VAL A 252 27.38 -9.51 6.74
CA VAL A 252 26.87 -10.72 6.08
C VAL A 252 26.49 -11.83 7.06
N SER A 253 27.32 -12.12 8.06
CA SER A 253 27.03 -13.20 9.02
C SER A 253 25.74 -12.96 9.80
N GLN A 254 25.49 -11.71 10.21
CA GLN A 254 24.29 -11.33 10.95
C GLN A 254 23.08 -11.23 10.03
N GLY A 255 23.22 -10.63 8.84
CA GLY A 255 22.11 -10.55 7.90
C GLY A 255 21.66 -11.94 7.41
N MET A 256 22.59 -12.88 7.21
CA MET A 256 22.23 -14.26 6.86
C MET A 256 21.42 -14.98 7.94
N GLU A 257 21.49 -14.57 9.21
CA GLU A 257 20.58 -15.10 10.26
C GLU A 257 19.15 -14.62 10.01
N PHE A 258 18.96 -13.34 9.70
CA PHE A 258 17.64 -12.82 9.31
C PHE A 258 17.09 -13.46 8.05
N LEU A 259 17.91 -13.61 6.99
CA LEU A 259 17.46 -14.22 5.74
C LEU A 259 16.99 -15.68 5.93
N ARG A 260 17.59 -16.42 6.87
CA ARG A 260 17.13 -17.77 7.23
C ARG A 260 15.75 -17.77 7.86
N TRP A 261 15.55 -16.88 8.84
CA TRP A 261 14.24 -16.67 9.48
C TRP A 261 13.17 -16.32 8.44
N TYR A 262 13.50 -15.42 7.52
CA TYR A 262 12.60 -15.00 6.47
C TYR A 262 12.23 -16.16 5.53
N ASP A 263 13.18 -16.98 5.08
CA ASP A 263 12.89 -18.12 4.20
C ASP A 263 12.03 -19.18 4.91
N GLU A 264 12.31 -19.50 6.18
CA GLU A 264 11.49 -20.44 6.97
C GLU A 264 10.04 -19.95 7.12
N TRP A 265 9.85 -18.64 7.26
CA TRP A 265 8.53 -18.03 7.26
C TRP A 265 7.89 -18.03 5.86
N ALA A 266 8.59 -17.54 4.84
CA ALA A 266 8.07 -17.40 3.50
C ALA A 266 7.73 -18.76 2.86
N ALA A 267 8.42 -19.83 3.25
CA ALA A 267 8.11 -21.20 2.84
C ALA A 267 6.68 -21.62 3.19
N LYS A 268 6.14 -21.12 4.31
CA LYS A 268 4.77 -21.40 4.77
C LYS A 268 3.68 -20.68 3.98
N TRP A 269 4.07 -19.79 3.08
CA TRP A 269 3.18 -18.99 2.27
C TRP A 269 3.36 -19.27 0.77
N PRO A 270 2.77 -20.35 0.20
CA PRO A 270 2.71 -20.62 -1.24
C PRO A 270 2.42 -19.40 -2.14
N GLN A 271 1.66 -18.43 -1.63
CA GLN A 271 1.32 -17.20 -2.34
C GLN A 271 2.55 -16.32 -2.59
N VAL A 272 3.54 -16.34 -1.71
CA VAL A 272 4.80 -15.60 -1.87
C VAL A 272 5.66 -16.31 -2.91
N ARG A 273 5.90 -15.66 -4.04
CA ARG A 273 6.74 -16.19 -5.13
C ARG A 273 8.20 -15.77 -5.03
N GLY A 274 8.47 -14.64 -4.39
CA GLY A 274 9.82 -14.15 -4.22
C GLY A 274 9.90 -12.87 -3.38
N ALA A 275 11.08 -12.62 -2.81
CA ALA A 275 11.42 -11.41 -2.09
C ALA A 275 12.76 -10.85 -2.55
N ALA A 276 12.82 -9.60 -3.02
CA ALA A 276 14.02 -9.03 -3.65
C ALA A 276 14.85 -8.20 -2.66
N LEU A 277 16.04 -8.69 -2.30
CA LEU A 277 16.90 -8.03 -1.31
C LEU A 277 17.39 -6.69 -1.86
N TRP A 278 17.03 -5.60 -1.18
CA TRP A 278 17.36 -4.25 -1.56
C TRP A 278 18.76 -3.85 -1.08
N SER A 279 19.68 -3.42 -1.94
CA SER A 279 19.62 -3.43 -3.41
C SER A 279 21.02 -3.43 -4.01
N LEU A 280 21.16 -3.99 -5.21
CA LEU A 280 22.39 -3.92 -6.03
C LEU A 280 22.42 -2.70 -6.96
N GLN A 281 21.42 -1.82 -6.89
CA GLN A 281 21.28 -0.59 -7.67
C GLN A 281 22.32 0.51 -7.30
N SER A 282 22.63 1.40 -8.24
CA SER A 282 23.38 2.63 -7.93
C SER A 282 22.57 3.66 -7.13
N GLY A 283 23.26 4.47 -6.35
CA GLY A 283 22.65 5.47 -5.48
C GLY A 283 22.59 4.97 -4.03
N TRP A 284 21.97 5.76 -3.16
CA TRP A 284 21.66 5.36 -1.78
C TRP A 284 22.89 4.96 -0.95
N SER A 285 23.82 5.89 -0.75
CA SER A 285 24.90 5.78 0.26
C SER A 285 25.59 4.41 0.35
N ASP A 286 26.11 3.89 -0.76
CA ASP A 286 26.90 2.66 -0.82
C ASP A 286 26.14 1.34 -0.55
N VAL A 287 24.80 1.35 -0.49
CA VAL A 287 23.96 0.15 -0.24
C VAL A 287 24.35 -1.01 -1.16
N SER A 288 24.57 -0.78 -2.45
CA SER A 288 24.95 -1.87 -3.37
C SER A 288 26.28 -2.54 -3.05
N ASN A 289 27.25 -1.80 -2.50
CA ASN A 289 28.51 -2.40 -2.04
C ASN A 289 28.35 -3.15 -0.71
N ALA A 290 27.38 -2.78 0.11
CA ALA A 290 27.06 -3.48 1.35
C ALA A 290 26.21 -4.74 1.12
N VAL A 291 25.36 -4.75 0.08
CA VAL A 291 24.50 -5.89 -0.29
C VAL A 291 25.23 -6.90 -1.17
N GLN A 292 26.11 -6.47 -2.08
CA GLN A 292 26.83 -7.38 -2.98
C GLN A 292 27.54 -8.55 -2.28
N PRO A 293 28.18 -8.38 -1.10
CA PRO A 293 28.80 -9.47 -0.35
C PRO A 293 27.85 -10.59 0.08
N TYR A 294 26.53 -10.37 0.06
CA TYR A 294 25.53 -11.40 0.34
C TYR A 294 25.36 -12.41 -0.79
N ILE A 295 25.73 -12.08 -2.03
CA ILE A 295 25.47 -12.94 -3.21
C ILE A 295 26.06 -14.34 -3.00
N ALA A 296 27.38 -14.45 -2.79
CA ALA A 296 28.04 -15.75 -2.65
C ALA A 296 27.52 -16.61 -1.48
N PRO A 297 27.43 -16.12 -0.23
CA PRO A 297 26.89 -16.92 0.88
C PRO A 297 25.41 -17.26 0.71
N LEU A 298 24.61 -16.37 0.09
CA LEU A 298 23.23 -16.69 -0.24
C LEU A 298 23.16 -17.78 -1.32
N THR A 299 24.01 -17.75 -2.36
CA THR A 299 24.10 -18.84 -3.36
C THR A 299 24.31 -20.19 -2.69
N GLU A 300 25.31 -20.31 -1.81
CA GLU A 300 25.61 -21.58 -1.14
C GLU A 300 24.47 -22.02 -0.23
N TYR A 301 23.85 -21.07 0.47
CA TYR A 301 22.69 -21.34 1.30
C TYR A 301 21.52 -21.87 0.48
N GLN A 302 21.18 -21.25 -0.64
CA GLN A 302 20.03 -21.64 -1.47
C GLN A 302 20.23 -22.99 -2.15
N LEU A 303 21.46 -23.31 -2.55
CA LEU A 303 21.81 -24.62 -3.11
C LEU A 303 21.67 -25.74 -2.07
N ALA A 304 21.96 -25.45 -0.81
CA ALA A 304 22.06 -26.46 0.25
C ALA A 304 20.76 -26.69 1.04
N ASN A 305 19.79 -25.78 0.96
CA ASN A 305 18.65 -25.79 1.87
C ASN A 305 17.31 -25.99 1.16
N GLU A 306 16.40 -26.59 1.91
CA GLU A 306 14.99 -26.81 1.59
C GLU A 306 14.20 -26.55 2.87
N PHE A 307 12.99 -26.05 2.72
CA PHE A 307 12.16 -25.60 3.84
C PHE A 307 10.85 -26.36 3.84
N ASP A 308 10.42 -26.80 5.02
CA ASP A 308 9.09 -27.37 5.18
C ASP A 308 8.04 -26.27 4.95
N MET A 309 7.14 -26.48 3.99
CA MET A 309 6.02 -25.56 3.77
C MET A 309 5.02 -25.60 4.92
N GLY A 310 5.03 -26.67 5.74
CA GLY A 310 4.11 -26.84 6.86
C GLY A 310 2.63 -26.83 6.43
N GLU A 311 1.76 -26.73 7.42
CA GLU A 311 0.34 -26.44 7.19
C GLU A 311 0.13 -24.93 7.28
N GLN A 312 -0.56 -24.35 6.29
CA GLN A 312 -1.03 -22.97 6.41
C GLN A 312 -2.08 -22.89 7.52
N PRO A 313 -2.13 -21.78 8.30
CA PRO A 313 -3.24 -21.56 9.20
C PRO A 313 -4.55 -21.51 8.40
N ALA A 314 -5.60 -22.16 8.89
CA ALA A 314 -6.89 -22.24 8.20
C ALA A 314 -7.55 -20.86 8.01
N GLN A 315 -7.27 -19.93 8.94
CA GLN A 315 -7.61 -18.51 8.85
C GLN A 315 -6.47 -17.71 9.48
N THR A 316 -6.15 -16.57 8.87
CA THR A 316 -5.29 -15.54 9.43
C THR A 316 -6.19 -14.43 9.96
N TYR A 317 -5.91 -13.91 11.14
CA TYR A 317 -6.62 -12.75 11.68
C TYR A 317 -5.66 -11.58 11.79
N LEU A 318 -6.21 -10.36 11.66
CA LEU A 318 -5.46 -9.13 11.92
C LEU A 318 -4.82 -9.21 13.32
N GLY A 319 -3.50 -9.13 13.38
CA GLY A 319 -2.75 -9.21 14.63
C GLY A 319 -2.58 -10.61 15.24
N THR A 320 -3.01 -11.70 14.60
CA THR A 320 -2.71 -13.07 15.06
C THR A 320 -1.62 -13.72 14.21
N LEU A 321 -0.58 -14.22 14.87
CA LEU A 321 0.50 -14.97 14.22
C LEU A 321 -0.05 -16.27 13.60
N PRO A 322 0.56 -16.79 12.52
CA PRO A 322 0.24 -18.08 11.92
C PRO A 322 0.29 -19.21 12.95
N GLY A 323 -0.85 -19.89 13.14
CA GLY A 323 -0.98 -21.00 14.08
C GLY A 323 -1.45 -20.61 15.48
N VAL A 324 -1.75 -19.34 15.74
CA VAL A 324 -2.54 -18.94 16.90
C VAL A 324 -4.01 -19.07 16.50
N GLU A 325 -4.75 -19.98 17.14
CA GLU A 325 -6.21 -19.97 17.01
C GLU A 325 -6.68 -18.57 17.39
N PRO A 326 -7.55 -17.94 16.59
CA PRO A 326 -8.19 -16.70 17.00
C PRO A 326 -8.82 -16.92 18.36
N ASP A 327 -8.90 -15.87 19.17
CA ASP A 327 -9.95 -15.89 20.16
C ASP A 327 -11.27 -16.17 19.42
N PRO A 328 -12.07 -17.16 19.86
CA PRO A 328 -13.32 -17.49 19.20
C PRO A 328 -14.07 -16.18 18.94
N PRO A 329 -14.66 -16.00 17.74
CA PRO A 329 -15.29 -14.74 17.37
C PRO A 329 -16.11 -14.32 18.57
N TYR A 330 -15.85 -13.10 19.08
CA TYR A 330 -16.55 -12.59 20.24
C TYR A 330 -18.01 -12.98 20.05
N PRO A 331 -18.63 -13.75 20.98
CA PRO A 331 -20.02 -14.14 20.83
C PRO A 331 -20.76 -12.87 20.44
N PRO A 332 -21.60 -12.90 19.38
CA PRO A 332 -22.18 -11.70 18.79
C PRO A 332 -22.54 -10.80 19.94
N ILE A 333 -21.86 -9.67 20.05
CA ILE A 333 -22.03 -8.78 21.19
C ILE A 333 -23.52 -8.52 21.16
N ASP A 334 -24.24 -9.10 22.13
CA ASP A 334 -25.66 -8.81 22.28
C ASP A 334 -25.71 -7.30 22.20
N PRO A 335 -26.46 -6.71 21.24
CA PRO A 335 -26.48 -5.27 21.06
C PRO A 335 -26.58 -4.69 22.45
N PRO A 336 -25.59 -3.88 22.86
CA PRO A 336 -25.28 -3.65 24.27
C PRO A 336 -26.60 -3.48 24.98
N VAL A 337 -26.95 -4.41 25.89
CA VAL A 337 -28.21 -4.34 26.62
C VAL A 337 -28.25 -2.93 27.13
N GLU A 338 -29.10 -2.10 26.53
CA GLU A 338 -29.05 -0.67 26.79
C GLU A 338 -29.15 -0.58 28.30
N PRO A 339 -28.11 -0.08 29.00
CA PRO A 339 -28.22 0.10 30.43
C PRO A 339 -29.50 0.93 30.58
N PRO A 340 -30.45 0.52 31.44
CA PRO A 340 -31.71 1.23 31.55
C PRO A 340 -31.35 2.70 31.68
N LEU A 341 -31.81 3.49 30.70
CA LEU A 341 -31.44 4.89 30.59
C LEU A 341 -31.53 5.46 32.00
N PRO A 342 -30.44 6.05 32.53
CA PRO A 342 -30.57 6.80 33.77
C PRO A 342 -31.78 7.70 33.58
N ALA A 343 -32.73 7.68 34.51
CA ALA A 343 -33.99 8.42 34.37
C ALA A 343 -33.75 9.90 34.04
N ASP A 344 -32.53 10.38 34.28
CA ASP A 344 -32.00 11.67 33.89
C ASP A 344 -30.68 11.49 33.11
N ASN A 345 -30.74 11.26 31.80
CA ASN A 345 -29.58 11.48 30.94
C ASN A 345 -29.34 13.00 30.85
N MET A 346 -28.41 13.51 31.66
CA MET A 346 -28.12 14.94 31.75
C MET A 346 -27.34 15.50 30.55
N MET A 347 -26.90 14.64 29.62
CA MET A 347 -26.21 15.06 28.40
C MET A 347 -26.81 14.34 27.19
N THR A 348 -27.39 15.13 26.29
CA THR A 348 -27.83 14.65 24.97
C THR A 348 -26.65 14.88 24.02
N ASN A 349 -26.25 13.88 23.23
CA ASN A 349 -25.30 14.14 22.14
C ASN A 349 -25.98 15.08 21.15
N TRP A 350 -25.51 16.31 21.06
CA TRP A 350 -26.08 17.29 20.15
C TRP A 350 -25.66 16.97 18.72
N SER A 351 -26.55 17.25 17.78
CA SER A 351 -26.38 16.99 16.36
C SER A 351 -26.74 18.25 15.55
N PHE A 352 -26.19 18.38 14.34
CA PHE A 352 -26.62 19.42 13.39
C PHE A 352 -27.83 18.99 12.54
N GLU A 353 -28.30 17.75 12.75
CA GLU A 353 -29.46 17.18 12.05
C GLU A 353 -30.81 17.71 12.58
N ASP A 354 -30.83 18.38 13.73
CA ASP A 354 -32.06 18.91 14.35
C ASP A 354 -32.57 20.21 13.70
N GLY A 355 -31.94 20.60 12.60
CA GLY A 355 -32.27 21.75 11.78
C GLY A 355 -31.46 22.99 12.13
N TRP A 356 -31.83 24.11 11.49
CA TRP A 356 -31.14 25.39 11.59
C TRP A 356 -32.13 26.49 11.96
N ASP A 357 -31.66 27.48 12.70
CA ASP A 357 -32.40 28.69 13.04
C ASP A 357 -31.83 29.87 12.23
N ASP A 358 -32.73 30.64 11.61
CA ASP A 358 -32.36 31.89 10.94
C ASP A 358 -31.94 32.94 11.98
N VAL A 359 -30.77 33.54 11.78
CA VAL A 359 -30.26 34.60 12.65
C VAL A 359 -30.64 35.96 12.04
N PRO A 360 -31.15 36.93 12.83
CA PRO A 360 -31.53 38.23 12.30
C PRO A 360 -30.38 38.92 11.57
N ALA A 361 -30.65 39.37 10.34
CA ALA A 361 -29.69 40.17 9.58
C ALA A 361 -29.41 41.50 10.32
N GLY A 362 -28.19 41.63 10.83
CA GLY A 362 -27.68 42.84 11.49
C GLY A 362 -26.50 43.41 10.72
N VAL A 363 -26.30 44.73 10.81
CA VAL A 363 -25.12 45.38 10.20
C VAL A 363 -23.86 44.82 10.86
N GLY A 364 -23.06 44.08 10.10
CA GLY A 364 -21.85 43.41 10.60
C GLY A 364 -22.04 41.96 11.06
N ASN A 365 -23.25 41.40 10.97
CA ASN A 365 -23.48 39.98 11.22
C ASN A 365 -23.01 39.17 10.01
N LEU A 366 -22.05 38.28 10.23
CA LEU A 366 -21.53 37.32 9.24
C LEU A 366 -22.23 35.94 9.37
N ILE A 367 -23.37 35.89 10.06
CA ILE A 367 -24.11 34.66 10.36
C ILE A 367 -25.56 34.91 9.95
N ASN A 368 -26.04 34.11 8.99
CA ASN A 368 -27.44 34.15 8.55
C ASN A 368 -28.25 32.98 9.12
N GLN A 369 -27.58 31.88 9.49
CA GLN A 369 -28.17 30.71 10.13
C GLN A 369 -27.20 30.13 11.15
N GLN A 370 -27.72 29.45 12.17
CA GLN A 370 -26.96 28.64 13.11
C GLN A 370 -27.69 27.31 13.34
N PRO A 371 -26.98 26.22 13.68
CA PRO A 371 -27.65 24.98 14.03
C PRO A 371 -28.61 25.23 15.20
N ARG A 372 -29.78 24.59 15.17
CA ARG A 372 -30.79 24.76 16.20
C ARG A 372 -30.22 24.40 17.56
N ASP A 373 -30.48 25.25 18.55
CA ASP A 373 -29.95 25.16 19.93
C ASP A 373 -28.43 25.43 20.09
N PHE A 374 -27.72 25.80 19.01
CA PHE A 374 -26.32 26.26 19.06
C PHE A 374 -26.22 27.76 18.83
N ASN A 375 -25.20 28.39 19.43
CA ASN A 375 -24.82 29.77 19.11
C ASN A 375 -23.48 29.77 18.37
N LEU A 376 -23.45 30.30 17.15
CA LEU A 376 -22.21 30.49 16.41
C LEU A 376 -21.52 31.80 16.83
N TYR A 377 -20.20 31.77 16.94
CA TYR A 377 -19.37 32.93 17.23
C TYR A 377 -18.17 32.97 16.28
N TRP A 378 -17.90 34.13 15.70
CA TRP A 378 -16.71 34.38 14.89
C TRP A 378 -15.64 35.05 15.73
N HIS A 379 -14.46 34.44 15.79
CA HIS A 379 -13.28 35.07 16.36
C HIS A 379 -12.73 36.14 15.40
N PRO A 380 -12.49 37.39 15.84
CA PRO A 380 -11.82 38.41 15.04
C PRO A 380 -10.38 38.00 14.71
N ILE A 381 -9.86 38.55 13.60
CA ILE A 381 -8.45 38.36 13.23
C ILE A 381 -7.55 38.83 14.39
N GLY A 382 -6.64 37.96 14.80
CA GLY A 382 -5.72 38.16 15.91
C GLY A 382 -6.18 37.62 17.26
N GLU A 383 -7.43 37.13 17.40
CA GLU A 383 -7.87 36.45 18.62
C GLU A 383 -7.34 35.01 18.71
N GLU A 384 -6.96 34.57 19.91
CA GLU A 384 -6.51 33.20 20.16
C GLU A 384 -7.66 32.19 19.99
N LEU A 385 -7.39 31.12 19.25
CA LEU A 385 -8.31 30.00 19.08
C LEU A 385 -8.10 28.98 20.21
N TRP A 386 -9.11 28.16 20.49
CA TRP A 386 -9.12 27.33 21.72
C TRP A 386 -8.25 26.05 21.61
N ALA A 387 -7.63 25.80 20.45
CA ALA A 387 -6.83 24.61 20.21
C ALA A 387 -5.34 24.87 20.43
N VAL A 388 -4.76 24.38 21.53
CA VAL A 388 -3.31 24.48 21.79
C VAL A 388 -2.54 23.69 20.73
N ASN A 389 -1.54 24.30 20.10
CA ASN A 389 -0.57 23.56 19.31
C ASN A 389 0.25 22.66 20.25
N GLN A 390 0.02 21.35 20.20
CA GLN A 390 0.64 20.39 21.12
C GLN A 390 2.17 20.34 21.01
N LYS A 391 2.77 20.80 19.91
CA LYS A 391 4.23 20.83 19.72
C LYS A 391 4.88 22.09 20.29
N THR A 392 4.20 23.24 20.23
CA THR A 392 4.76 24.53 20.65
C THR A 392 4.20 25.03 21.99
N GLY A 393 3.06 24.52 22.43
CA GLY A 393 2.35 25.01 23.61
C GLY A 393 1.65 26.36 23.42
N GLU A 394 1.66 26.90 22.20
CA GLU A 394 1.05 28.20 21.87
C GLU A 394 -0.36 28.01 21.30
N PHE A 395 -1.24 28.98 21.55
CA PHE A 395 -2.54 29.04 20.89
C PHE A 395 -2.38 29.67 19.50
N PRO A 396 -2.90 29.06 18.43
CA PRO A 396 -2.95 29.70 17.13
C PRO A 396 -3.91 30.89 17.20
N VAL A 397 -3.59 31.96 16.46
CA VAL A 397 -4.45 33.13 16.33
C VAL A 397 -5.26 33.06 15.05
N CYS A 398 -6.49 33.54 15.10
CA CYS A 398 -7.36 33.67 13.94
C CYS A 398 -6.68 34.57 12.88
N ALA A 399 -6.35 34.01 11.72
CA ALA A 399 -5.64 34.75 10.67
C ALA A 399 -6.57 35.34 9.60
N THR A 400 -7.78 34.80 9.47
CA THR A 400 -8.81 35.22 8.51
C THR A 400 -10.19 35.06 9.14
N ILE A 401 -11.19 35.78 8.65
CA ILE A 401 -12.59 35.54 9.03
C ILE A 401 -13.20 34.70 7.91
N PRO A 402 -13.47 33.40 8.11
CA PRO A 402 -14.16 32.59 7.12
C PRO A 402 -15.56 33.17 6.86
N GLU A 403 -15.98 33.19 5.60
CA GLU A 403 -17.34 33.57 5.23
C GLU A 403 -18.19 32.31 5.18
N CYS A 404 -19.24 32.21 5.99
CA CYS A 404 -20.23 31.15 5.82
C CYS A 404 -21.17 31.54 4.67
N LEU A 405 -21.04 30.85 3.53
CA LEU A 405 -21.72 31.15 2.27
C LEU A 405 -23.16 30.60 2.19
N HIS A 406 -23.85 30.37 3.32
CA HIS A 406 -25.26 30.00 3.29
C HIS A 406 -26.10 31.29 3.23
N LYS A 407 -26.65 31.58 2.05
CA LYS A 407 -27.62 32.66 1.84
C LYS A 407 -29.03 32.09 1.96
N LEU A 408 -29.86 32.74 2.76
CA LEU A 408 -31.28 32.41 2.82
C LEU A 408 -31.92 32.65 1.46
N ASN A 409 -32.93 31.85 1.12
CA ASN A 409 -33.66 32.00 -0.13
C ASN A 409 -34.14 33.45 -0.37
N GLY A 410 -34.65 34.12 0.67
CA GLY A 410 -35.09 35.52 0.58
C GLY A 410 -33.96 36.56 0.37
N GLN A 411 -32.70 36.16 0.52
CA GLN A 411 -31.52 37.00 0.28
C GLN A 411 -30.96 36.85 -1.15
N LEU A 412 -31.46 35.89 -1.92
CA LEU A 412 -31.06 35.67 -3.31
C LEU A 412 -31.86 36.58 -4.28
N PRO A 413 -31.28 36.97 -5.43
CA PRO A 413 -32.01 37.58 -6.53
C PRO A 413 -33.25 36.75 -6.91
N PRO A 414 -34.41 37.38 -7.27
CA PRO A 414 -35.65 36.65 -7.51
C PRO A 414 -35.57 35.48 -8.50
N ASN A 415 -34.66 35.54 -9.49
CA ASN A 415 -34.41 34.47 -10.46
C ASN A 415 -33.58 33.30 -9.92
N GLU A 416 -32.79 33.53 -8.85
CA GLU A 416 -31.95 32.52 -8.17
C GLU A 416 -32.65 31.91 -6.94
N GLN A 417 -33.78 32.47 -6.50
CA GLN A 417 -34.60 31.90 -5.42
C GLN A 417 -35.16 30.53 -5.80
N VAL A 418 -35.46 29.68 -4.82
CA VAL A 418 -36.12 28.37 -5.00
C VAL A 418 -37.36 28.53 -5.89
N GLY A 419 -37.38 27.84 -7.03
CA GLY A 419 -38.44 27.92 -8.05
C GLY A 419 -38.20 28.98 -9.14
N GLY A 420 -37.14 29.77 -9.05
CA GLY A 420 -36.65 30.69 -10.07
C GLY A 420 -35.94 29.99 -11.22
N ALA A 421 -35.77 30.70 -12.34
CA ALA A 421 -35.21 30.14 -13.57
C ALA A 421 -33.73 29.71 -13.45
N ASP A 422 -33.01 30.29 -12.49
CA ASP A 422 -31.57 30.10 -12.26
C ASP A 422 -31.28 29.52 -10.86
N ALA A 423 -32.26 28.88 -10.23
CA ALA A 423 -32.10 28.30 -8.89
C ALA A 423 -31.08 27.14 -8.90
N LEU A 424 -29.96 27.30 -8.19
CA LEU A 424 -28.98 26.23 -7.96
C LEU A 424 -29.27 25.57 -6.61
N ILE A 425 -29.77 24.33 -6.61
CA ILE A 425 -29.97 23.55 -5.38
C ILE A 425 -28.73 22.68 -5.17
N LEU A 426 -27.93 23.02 -4.16
CA LEU A 426 -26.92 22.10 -3.61
C LEU A 426 -27.59 21.21 -2.56
N ASP A 427 -27.17 19.95 -2.48
CA ASP A 427 -27.77 18.92 -1.63
C ASP A 427 -27.83 19.36 -0.16
N GLY A 428 -28.98 19.13 0.47
CA GLY A 428 -29.40 19.79 1.71
C GLY A 428 -30.78 20.41 1.54
N THR A 429 -31.81 19.57 1.50
CA THR A 429 -33.20 20.00 1.32
C THR A 429 -33.58 21.05 2.36
N ALA A 430 -33.86 22.27 1.89
CA ALA A 430 -34.56 23.28 2.67
C ALA A 430 -35.91 22.72 3.12
N VAL A 431 -36.11 22.58 4.44
CA VAL A 431 -37.40 22.30 5.07
C VAL A 431 -38.01 23.62 5.53
#